data_AF-A0AAW5SSN4-F1
#
_entry.id   AF-A0AAW5SSN4-F1
#
_cell.length_a   1.000
_cell.length_b   1.000
_cell.length_c   1.000
_cell.angle_alpha   90.00
_cell.angle_beta   90.00
_cell.angle_gamma   90.00
#
_symmetry.space_group_name_H-M   'P 1'
#
loop_
_entity.id
_entity.type
_entity.pdbx_description
1 polymer ?
#
loop_
_entity_poly.entity_id
_entity_poly.type
_entity_poly.pdbx_seq_one_letter_code
_entity_poly.pdbx_strand_id
1 'polypeptide(L)'
;MSGTTGDSDASTAGPPWEPADVDLPQRVTARWCADNLTTPTGNAVVRAHLEPRSEDRRYRAAWQVLWQMISFDPRWRRTTIEMLSADREQAQQALAGGLTGKSATRARTYIHGVDSALARIEREAAGPLAWASAYYADFPPRAREVIETLTLAVDEFRRGELSPAELDATLSGLDLNPATRDIPAQARQRAAHNRSLPPRRRRGAPG
;
A
#
# COMPACT_ATOMS: atom_id res chain seq x y z
N MET A 1 -29.54 18.00 -45.92
CA MET A 1 -29.57 16.57 -45.54
C MET A 1 -28.58 16.38 -44.42
N SER A 2 -29.10 15.97 -43.28
CA SER A 2 -28.43 15.81 -41.99
C SER A 2 -27.51 14.57 -41.95
N GLY A 3 -26.60 14.58 -40.98
CA GLY A 3 -25.77 13.44 -40.56
C GLY A 3 -24.62 14.02 -39.71
N THR A 4 -24.87 14.46 -38.47
CA THR A 4 -25.03 13.66 -37.23
C THR A 4 -23.78 12.84 -36.89
N THR A 5 -22.90 13.49 -36.14
CA THR A 5 -22.24 13.04 -34.90
C THR A 5 -22.11 11.53 -34.66
N GLY A 6 -20.86 11.07 -34.58
CA GLY A 6 -20.45 9.87 -33.86
C GLY A 6 -19.43 10.24 -32.80
N ASP A 7 -19.89 10.91 -31.74
CA ASP A 7 -19.12 11.06 -30.50
C ASP A 7 -19.14 9.67 -29.84
N SER A 8 -17.99 9.00 -29.84
CA SER A 8 -17.88 7.64 -29.31
C SER A 8 -17.83 7.69 -27.79
N ASP A 9 -18.89 7.16 -27.17
CA ASP A 9 -19.08 6.94 -25.75
C ASP A 9 -17.79 6.55 -25.01
N ALA A 10 -17.27 7.51 -24.25
CA ALA A 10 -16.23 7.31 -23.25
C ALA A 10 -16.79 7.60 -21.85
N SER A 11 -17.83 6.89 -21.41
CA SER A 11 -18.16 6.74 -19.98
C SER A 11 -19.25 5.67 -19.74
N THR A 12 -18.87 4.39 -19.75
CA THR A 12 -19.74 3.30 -19.29
C THR A 12 -19.40 2.88 -17.87
N ALA A 13 -18.96 3.82 -17.03
CA ALA A 13 -18.81 3.61 -15.59
C ALA A 13 -19.84 4.49 -14.88
N GLY A 14 -20.71 3.88 -14.08
CA GLY A 14 -21.66 4.63 -13.25
C GLY A 14 -20.95 5.56 -12.25
N PRO A 15 -21.71 6.41 -11.54
CA PRO A 15 -21.12 7.32 -10.55
C PRO A 15 -20.28 6.57 -9.50
N PRO A 16 -19.19 7.14 -8.99
CA PRO A 16 -18.25 6.41 -8.13
C PRO A 16 -18.84 5.97 -6.78
N TRP A 17 -19.91 6.61 -6.31
CA TRP A 17 -20.64 6.22 -5.10
C TRP A 17 -21.71 5.14 -5.33
N GLU A 18 -21.91 4.70 -6.57
CA GLU A 18 -22.73 3.52 -6.85
C GLU A 18 -21.85 2.27 -6.67
N PRO A 19 -22.29 1.30 -5.85
CA PRO A 19 -21.46 0.17 -5.47
C PRO A 19 -21.13 -0.69 -6.70
N ALA A 20 -19.83 -0.88 -6.94
CA ALA A 20 -19.36 -1.88 -7.88
C ALA A 20 -19.36 -3.25 -7.19
N ASP A 21 -19.95 -4.25 -7.84
CA ASP A 21 -19.90 -5.64 -7.39
C ASP A 21 -18.59 -6.28 -7.86
N VAL A 22 -17.50 -5.86 -7.20
CA VAL A 22 -16.15 -6.35 -7.46
C VAL A 22 -15.58 -6.89 -6.17
N ASP A 23 -15.06 -8.11 -6.21
CA ASP A 23 -14.42 -8.77 -5.09
C ASP A 23 -12.94 -8.41 -4.99
N LEU A 24 -12.45 -8.34 -3.75
CA LEU A 24 -11.04 -8.27 -3.47
C LEU A 24 -10.41 -9.65 -3.77
N PRO A 25 -9.27 -9.72 -4.46
CA PRO A 25 -8.59 -11.00 -4.65
C PRO A 25 -8.24 -11.63 -3.31
N GLN A 26 -8.26 -12.97 -3.24
CA GLN A 26 -7.92 -13.71 -2.03
C GLN A 26 -6.50 -13.41 -1.51
N ARG A 27 -5.58 -13.01 -2.41
CA ARG A 27 -4.23 -12.58 -2.07
C ARG A 27 -3.87 -11.34 -2.86
N VAL A 28 -3.61 -10.26 -2.15
CA VAL A 28 -3.01 -9.04 -2.71
C VAL A 28 -1.50 -9.18 -2.65
N THR A 29 -0.82 -8.97 -3.78
CA THR A 29 0.64 -9.08 -3.88
C THR A 29 1.18 -7.87 -4.65
N ALA A 30 2.47 -7.56 -4.49
CA ALA A 30 3.10 -6.49 -5.26
C ALA A 30 2.94 -6.67 -6.79
N ARG A 31 2.96 -7.92 -7.28
CA ARG A 31 2.71 -8.22 -8.70
C ARG A 31 1.27 -7.90 -9.09
N TRP A 32 0.29 -8.38 -8.31
CA TRP A 32 -1.10 -8.06 -8.58
C TRP A 32 -1.35 -6.55 -8.57
N CYS A 33 -0.76 -5.82 -7.62
CA CYS A 33 -0.85 -4.36 -7.56
C CYS A 33 -0.27 -3.70 -8.82
N ALA A 34 0.90 -4.15 -9.29
CA ALA A 34 1.52 -3.64 -10.51
C ALA A 34 0.66 -3.88 -11.76
N ASP A 35 0.00 -5.04 -11.83
CA ASP A 35 -0.82 -5.43 -12.98
C ASP A 35 -2.20 -4.72 -12.97
N ASN A 36 -2.70 -4.28 -11.81
CA ASN A 36 -4.10 -3.85 -11.66
C ASN A 36 -4.31 -2.40 -11.20
N LEU A 37 -3.49 -1.83 -10.31
CA LEU A 37 -3.79 -0.55 -9.64
C LEU A 37 -3.82 0.68 -10.56
N THR A 38 -3.34 0.56 -11.79
CA THR A 38 -3.42 1.64 -12.80
C THR A 38 -4.47 1.34 -13.89
N THR A 39 -5.35 0.37 -13.65
CA THR A 39 -6.39 -0.06 -14.59
C THR A 39 -7.78 0.32 -14.07
N PRO A 40 -8.80 0.43 -14.94
CA PRO A 40 -10.18 0.64 -14.51
C PRO A 40 -10.68 -0.43 -13.51
N THR A 41 -10.24 -1.69 -13.69
CA THR A 41 -10.57 -2.79 -12.78
C THR A 41 -9.97 -2.58 -11.40
N GLY A 42 -8.70 -2.17 -11.31
CA GLY A 42 -8.07 -1.84 -10.02
C GLY A 42 -8.74 -0.66 -9.33
N ASN A 43 -9.12 0.37 -10.08
CA ASN A 43 -9.87 1.51 -9.55
C ASN A 43 -11.22 1.06 -8.97
N ALA A 44 -11.93 0.17 -9.66
CA ALA A 44 -13.18 -0.41 -9.15
C ALA A 44 -12.97 -1.19 -7.85
N VAL A 45 -11.89 -1.96 -7.73
CA VAL A 45 -11.52 -2.64 -6.47
C VAL A 45 -11.28 -1.62 -5.36
N VAL A 46 -10.48 -0.58 -5.59
CA VAL A 46 -10.20 0.44 -4.58
C VAL A 46 -11.48 1.12 -4.09
N ARG A 47 -12.37 1.52 -5.01
CA ARG A 47 -13.67 2.14 -4.70
C ARG A 47 -14.59 1.21 -3.93
N ALA A 48 -14.66 -0.06 -4.31
CA ALA A 48 -15.50 -1.06 -3.65
C ALA A 48 -15.00 -1.43 -2.24
N HIS A 49 -13.74 -1.14 -1.91
CA HIS A 49 -13.08 -1.58 -0.67
C HIS A 49 -12.46 -0.43 0.14
N LEU A 50 -13.01 0.79 0.04
CA LEU A 50 -12.66 1.95 0.91
C LEU A 50 -12.72 1.57 2.40
N GLU A 51 -13.76 0.81 2.73
CA GLU A 51 -14.00 0.20 4.03
C GLU A 51 -14.03 -1.33 3.91
N PRO A 52 -13.70 -2.05 4.99
CA PRO A 52 -13.77 -3.50 4.99
C PRO A 52 -15.23 -3.97 4.95
N ARG A 53 -15.56 -4.85 4.00
CA ARG A 53 -16.92 -5.37 3.77
C ARG A 53 -17.21 -6.70 4.47
N SER A 54 -16.20 -7.33 5.06
CA SER A 54 -16.31 -8.65 5.70
C SER A 54 -15.39 -8.77 6.91
N GLU A 55 -15.80 -9.56 7.90
CA GLU A 55 -14.98 -9.94 9.07
C GLU A 55 -14.11 -11.19 8.81
N ASP A 56 -14.21 -11.80 7.63
CA ASP A 56 -13.37 -12.94 7.29
C ASP A 56 -11.88 -12.58 7.40
N ARG A 57 -11.12 -13.44 8.10
CA ARG A 57 -9.71 -13.18 8.40
C ARG A 57 -8.86 -13.04 7.15
N ARG A 58 -9.14 -13.82 6.08
CA ARG A 58 -8.37 -13.77 4.83
C ARG A 58 -8.70 -12.49 4.07
N TYR A 59 -9.98 -12.13 4.00
CA TYR A 59 -10.41 -10.86 3.43
C TYR A 59 -9.77 -9.67 4.16
N ARG A 60 -9.81 -9.64 5.50
CA ARG A 60 -9.21 -8.58 6.32
C ARG A 60 -7.71 -8.44 6.08
N ALA A 61 -7.00 -9.56 5.97
CA ALA A 61 -5.58 -9.57 5.66
C ALA A 61 -5.30 -9.01 4.24
N ALA A 62 -6.04 -9.48 3.22
CA ALA A 62 -5.91 -8.98 1.85
C ALA A 62 -6.22 -7.48 1.76
N TRP A 63 -7.25 -7.02 2.47
CA TRP A 63 -7.65 -5.61 2.52
C TRP A 63 -6.56 -4.76 3.17
N GLN A 64 -5.98 -5.22 4.28
CA GLN A 64 -4.87 -4.53 4.94
C GLN A 64 -3.63 -4.45 4.03
N VAL A 65 -3.29 -5.54 3.35
CA VAL A 65 -2.14 -5.58 2.43
C VAL A 65 -2.36 -4.66 1.22
N LEU A 66 -3.59 -4.55 0.70
CA LEU A 66 -3.92 -3.60 -0.37
C LEU A 66 -3.56 -2.17 0.02
N TRP A 67 -4.07 -1.70 1.15
CA TRP A 67 -3.83 -0.33 1.59
C TRP A 67 -2.36 -0.09 1.91
N GLN A 68 -1.66 -1.07 2.50
CA GLN A 68 -0.24 -0.95 2.78
C GLN A 68 0.59 -0.89 1.48
N MET A 69 0.26 -1.71 0.49
CA MET A 69 0.91 -1.68 -0.82
C MET A 69 0.73 -0.33 -1.50
N ILE A 70 -0.51 0.18 -1.55
CA ILE A 70 -0.82 1.52 -2.09
C ILE A 70 0.00 2.58 -1.35
N SER A 71 0.05 2.51 -0.02
CA SER A 71 0.70 3.53 0.80
C SER A 71 2.23 3.48 0.73
N PHE A 72 2.83 2.32 0.49
CA PHE A 72 4.28 2.13 0.48
C PHE A 72 4.90 2.49 -0.88
N ASP A 73 4.16 2.42 -1.97
CA ASP A 73 4.65 2.82 -3.29
C ASP A 73 4.25 4.27 -3.61
N PRO A 74 5.19 5.21 -3.80
CA PRO A 74 4.86 6.61 -4.09
C PRO A 74 4.02 6.80 -5.36
N ARG A 75 4.18 5.96 -6.37
CA ARG A 75 3.41 6.04 -7.62
C ARG A 75 1.97 5.63 -7.36
N TRP A 76 1.75 4.46 -6.76
CA TRP A 76 0.39 3.99 -6.45
C TRP A 76 -0.32 4.89 -5.43
N ARG A 77 0.42 5.40 -4.44
CA ARG A 77 -0.09 6.38 -3.48
C ARG A 77 -0.61 7.62 -4.18
N ARG A 78 0.21 8.24 -5.02
CA ARG A 78 -0.16 9.45 -5.76
C ARG A 78 -1.38 9.21 -6.65
N THR A 79 -1.36 8.16 -7.49
CA THR A 79 -2.46 7.88 -8.42
C THR A 79 -3.77 7.57 -7.68
N THR A 80 -3.70 6.87 -6.53
CA THR A 80 -4.88 6.58 -5.72
C THR A 80 -5.44 7.84 -5.05
N ILE A 81 -4.58 8.71 -4.51
CA ILE A 81 -5.01 9.99 -3.92
C ILE A 81 -5.67 10.88 -4.97
N GLU A 82 -5.07 10.99 -6.16
CA GLU A 82 -5.62 11.78 -7.27
C GLU A 82 -7.00 11.27 -7.68
N MET A 83 -7.14 9.94 -7.89
CA MET A 83 -8.42 9.32 -8.23
C MET A 83 -9.48 9.52 -7.14
N LEU A 84 -9.16 9.22 -5.88
CA LEU A 84 -10.13 9.33 -4.78
C LEU A 84 -10.55 10.78 -4.53
N SER A 85 -9.63 11.74 -4.68
CA SER A 85 -9.95 13.17 -4.54
C SER A 85 -10.90 13.63 -5.64
N ALA A 86 -10.66 13.22 -6.88
CA ALA A 86 -11.57 13.50 -7.99
C ALA A 86 -12.95 12.86 -7.80
N ASP A 87 -13.00 11.60 -7.36
CA ASP A 87 -14.27 10.90 -7.09
C ASP A 87 -15.06 11.58 -5.94
N ARG A 88 -14.35 12.05 -4.91
CA ARG A 88 -14.95 12.80 -3.79
C ARG A 88 -15.55 14.11 -4.27
N GLU A 89 -14.81 14.86 -5.09
CA GLU A 89 -15.29 16.12 -5.66
C GLU A 89 -16.54 15.87 -6.53
N GLN A 90 -16.53 14.83 -7.36
CA GLN A 90 -17.69 14.45 -8.17
C GLN A 90 -18.93 14.15 -7.30
N ALA A 91 -18.75 13.43 -6.19
CA ALA A 91 -19.83 13.13 -5.25
C ALA A 91 -20.37 14.39 -4.56
N GLN A 92 -19.49 15.32 -4.19
CA GLN A 92 -19.86 16.61 -3.59
C GLN A 92 -20.64 17.48 -4.57
N GLN A 93 -20.18 17.56 -5.82
CA GLN A 93 -20.86 18.31 -6.89
C GLN A 93 -22.26 17.72 -7.17
N ALA A 94 -22.41 16.40 -7.21
CA ALA A 94 -23.70 15.76 -7.41
C ALA A 94 -24.68 16.07 -6.25
N LEU A 95 -24.21 16.03 -5.00
CA LEU A 95 -24.99 16.43 -3.83
C LEU A 95 -25.42 17.90 -3.91
N ALA A 96 -24.51 18.80 -4.29
CA ALA A 96 -24.81 20.22 -4.49
C ALA A 96 -25.79 20.44 -5.65
N GLY A 97 -25.73 19.61 -6.69
CA GLY A 97 -26.61 19.62 -7.86
C GLY A 97 -28.00 19.00 -7.63
N GLY A 98 -28.35 18.65 -6.39
CA GLY A 98 -29.69 18.16 -6.05
C GLY A 98 -29.86 16.64 -6.12
N LEU A 99 -28.78 15.85 -6.01
CA LEU A 99 -28.88 14.41 -5.81
C LEU A 99 -29.73 14.13 -4.55
N THR A 100 -30.77 13.30 -4.68
CA THR A 100 -31.73 13.01 -3.58
C THR A 100 -31.87 11.51 -3.29
N GLY A 101 -32.61 11.20 -2.22
CA GLY A 101 -32.99 9.84 -1.86
C GLY A 101 -31.80 8.93 -1.53
N LYS A 102 -31.91 7.64 -1.92
CA LYS A 102 -30.90 6.61 -1.61
C LYS A 102 -29.54 6.92 -2.22
N SER A 103 -29.49 7.51 -3.41
CA SER A 103 -28.22 7.83 -4.07
C SER A 103 -27.49 8.96 -3.32
N ALA A 104 -28.21 9.96 -2.79
CA ALA A 104 -27.61 10.98 -1.93
C ALA A 104 -27.02 10.40 -0.64
N THR A 105 -27.69 9.43 -0.02
CA THR A 105 -27.15 8.72 1.14
C THR A 105 -25.87 7.97 0.78
N ARG A 106 -25.86 7.24 -0.34
CA ARG A 106 -24.67 6.53 -0.83
C ARG A 106 -23.50 7.49 -1.11
N ALA A 107 -23.76 8.62 -1.75
CA ALA A 107 -22.74 9.65 -2.01
C ALA A 107 -22.09 10.17 -0.72
N ARG A 108 -22.88 10.43 0.34
CA ARG A 108 -22.34 10.86 1.65
C ARG A 108 -21.48 9.76 2.29
N THR A 109 -21.97 8.53 2.32
CA THR A 109 -21.19 7.38 2.84
C THR A 109 -19.90 7.19 2.06
N TYR A 110 -19.96 7.30 0.73
CA TYR A 110 -18.79 7.22 -0.13
C TYR A 110 -17.75 8.30 0.21
N ILE A 111 -18.17 9.56 0.36
CA ILE A 111 -17.27 10.67 0.77
C ILE A 111 -16.57 10.35 2.10
N HIS A 112 -17.31 9.86 3.10
CA HIS A 112 -16.72 9.45 4.38
C HIS A 112 -15.72 8.30 4.24
N GLY A 113 -16.02 7.31 3.39
CA GLY A 113 -15.12 6.21 3.07
C GLY A 113 -13.84 6.69 2.38
N VAL A 114 -13.95 7.65 1.45
CA VAL A 114 -12.80 8.28 0.80
C VAL A 114 -11.93 9.02 1.82
N ASP A 115 -12.52 9.84 2.69
CA ASP A 115 -11.80 10.57 3.73
C ASP A 115 -11.02 9.62 4.66
N SER A 116 -11.67 8.53 5.06
CA SER A 116 -11.06 7.48 5.88
C SER A 116 -9.92 6.76 5.15
N ALA A 117 -10.05 6.53 3.84
CA ALA A 117 -9.02 5.92 3.00
C ALA A 117 -7.81 6.84 2.82
N LEU A 118 -8.01 8.13 2.59
CA LEU A 118 -6.93 9.11 2.47
C LEU A 118 -6.13 9.23 3.78
N ALA A 119 -6.82 9.35 4.91
CA ALA A 119 -6.17 9.36 6.23
C ALA A 119 -5.42 8.05 6.52
N ARG A 120 -5.93 6.90 6.05
CA ARG A 120 -5.23 5.62 6.14
C ARG A 120 -3.95 5.61 5.33
N ILE A 121 -4.01 6.10 4.09
CA ILE A 121 -2.84 6.17 3.21
C ILE A 121 -1.71 6.98 3.85
N GLU A 122 -2.03 8.15 4.41
CA GLU A 122 -1.05 9.00 5.09
C GLU A 122 -0.43 8.30 6.29
N ARG A 123 -1.25 7.69 7.15
CA ARG A 123 -0.78 6.96 8.32
C ARG A 123 0.12 5.79 7.94
N GLU A 124 -0.27 5.01 6.93
CA GLU A 124 0.50 3.84 6.51
C GLU A 124 1.77 4.22 5.75
N ALA A 125 1.79 5.34 5.02
CA ALA A 125 2.99 5.87 4.38
C ALA A 125 4.06 6.33 5.37
N ALA A 126 3.69 6.59 6.64
CA ALA A 126 4.61 6.88 7.73
C ALA A 126 5.02 5.63 8.54
N GLY A 127 4.53 4.45 8.16
CA GLY A 127 4.80 3.21 8.89
C GLY A 127 6.19 2.61 8.61
N PRO A 128 6.61 1.61 9.41
CA PRO A 128 7.91 0.97 9.24
C PRO A 128 8.08 0.35 7.85
N LEU A 129 9.24 0.63 7.24
CA LEU A 129 9.66 0.30 5.88
C LEU A 129 8.84 0.91 4.74
N ALA A 130 7.93 1.84 5.02
CA ALA A 130 7.15 2.51 3.99
C ALA A 130 8.03 3.30 2.99
N TRP A 131 9.23 3.72 3.41
CA TRP A 131 10.20 4.41 2.56
C TRP A 131 10.95 3.48 1.58
N ALA A 132 10.95 2.17 1.81
CA ALA A 132 11.83 1.24 1.10
C ALA A 132 11.21 0.71 -0.21
N SER A 133 10.10 -0.02 -0.10
CA SER A 133 9.38 -0.62 -1.22
C SER A 133 8.07 -1.23 -0.76
N ALA A 134 7.03 -1.18 -1.61
CA ALA A 134 5.79 -1.92 -1.39
C ALA A 134 5.98 -3.43 -1.23
N TYR A 135 7.09 -4.01 -1.71
CA TYR A 135 7.42 -5.42 -1.43
C TYR A 135 7.34 -5.78 0.07
N TYR A 136 7.71 -4.85 0.96
CA TYR A 136 7.69 -5.06 2.39
C TYR A 136 6.30 -4.93 3.03
N ALA A 137 5.29 -4.45 2.31
CA ALA A 137 3.95 -4.29 2.87
C ALA A 137 3.33 -5.63 3.33
N ASP A 138 3.66 -6.74 2.68
CA ASP A 138 3.17 -8.08 3.07
C ASP A 138 3.91 -8.67 4.28
N PHE A 139 4.93 -7.97 4.80
CA PHE A 139 5.69 -8.46 5.94
C PHE A 139 4.91 -8.19 7.25
N PRO A 140 4.97 -9.11 8.23
CA PRO A 140 4.40 -8.88 9.55
C PRO A 140 4.88 -7.55 10.15
N PRO A 141 4.02 -6.78 10.85
CA PRO A 141 4.40 -5.47 11.40
C PRO A 141 5.69 -5.49 12.21
N ARG A 142 5.84 -6.48 13.10
CA ARG A 142 7.05 -6.64 13.92
C ARG A 142 8.30 -6.90 13.08
N ALA A 143 8.17 -7.65 11.99
CA ALA A 143 9.29 -7.90 11.09
C ALA A 143 9.74 -6.61 10.38
N ARG A 144 8.78 -5.76 9.99
CA ARG A 144 9.10 -4.46 9.37
C ARG A 144 9.83 -3.53 10.34
N GLU A 145 9.34 -3.42 11.58
CA GLU A 145 10.01 -2.66 12.65
C GLU A 145 11.45 -3.12 12.84
N VAL A 146 11.66 -4.42 13.04
CA VAL A 146 12.99 -4.98 13.25
C VAL A 146 13.92 -4.68 12.07
N ILE A 147 13.47 -4.91 10.84
CA ILE A 147 14.28 -4.65 9.64
C ILE A 147 14.59 -3.16 9.50
N GLU A 148 13.63 -2.28 9.75
CA GLU A 148 13.85 -0.83 9.70
C GLU A 148 14.86 -0.38 10.74
N THR A 149 14.67 -0.76 12.01
CA THR A 149 15.60 -0.42 13.10
C THR A 149 17.02 -0.89 12.79
N LEU A 150 17.18 -2.13 12.30
CA LEU A 150 18.50 -2.64 11.89
C LEU A 150 19.10 -1.86 10.73
N THR A 151 18.28 -1.48 9.74
CA THR A 151 18.76 -0.77 8.54
C THR A 151 19.23 0.64 8.90
N LEU A 152 18.46 1.35 9.73
CA LEU A 152 18.82 2.69 10.21
C LEU A 152 20.05 2.65 11.12
N ALA A 153 20.11 1.73 12.08
CA ALA A 153 21.28 1.59 12.97
C ALA A 153 22.57 1.30 12.19
N VAL A 154 22.50 0.51 11.11
CA VAL A 154 23.66 0.26 10.23
C VAL A 154 24.04 1.51 9.45
N ASP A 155 23.09 2.31 8.96
CA ASP A 155 23.37 3.57 8.27
C ASP A 155 24.03 4.60 9.21
N GLU A 156 23.45 4.79 10.39
CA GLU A 156 23.95 5.70 11.44
C GLU A 156 25.36 5.30 11.89
N PHE A 157 25.60 4.00 12.10
CA PHE A 157 26.93 3.48 12.42
C PHE A 157 27.95 3.78 11.32
N ARG A 158 27.57 3.62 10.04
CA ARG A 158 28.45 3.93 8.90
C ARG A 158 28.73 5.42 8.76
N ARG A 159 27.83 6.28 9.23
CA ARG A 159 27.99 7.74 9.26
C ARG A 159 28.76 8.23 10.49
N GLY A 160 29.05 7.33 11.45
CA GLY A 160 29.70 7.67 12.71
C GLY A 160 28.77 8.37 13.70
N GLU A 161 27.45 8.35 13.45
CA GLU A 161 26.42 8.91 14.32
C GLU A 161 26.06 7.95 15.47
N LEU A 162 26.44 6.68 15.32
CA LEU A 162 26.19 5.62 16.28
C LEU A 162 27.49 4.86 16.55
N SER A 163 27.84 4.69 17.83
CA SER A 163 29.06 4.02 18.27
C SER A 163 28.92 2.49 18.28
N PRO A 164 30.03 1.72 18.32
CA PRO A 164 29.94 0.26 18.42
C PRO A 164 29.12 -0.24 19.62
N ALA A 165 29.24 0.42 20.78
CA ALA A 165 28.50 0.05 21.98
C ALA A 165 26.99 0.31 21.85
N GLU A 166 26.61 1.39 21.18
CA GLU A 166 25.20 1.69 20.87
C GLU A 166 24.62 0.70 19.85
N LEU A 167 25.43 0.25 18.88
CA LEU A 167 24.99 -0.77 17.92
C LEU A 167 24.72 -2.09 18.63
N ASP A 168 25.61 -2.51 19.53
CA ASP A 168 25.43 -3.71 20.35
C ASP A 168 24.20 -3.59 21.27
N ALA A 169 23.94 -2.41 21.83
CA ALA A 169 22.74 -2.16 22.62
C ALA A 169 21.46 -2.28 21.76
N THR A 170 21.43 -1.70 20.57
CA THR A 170 20.30 -1.84 19.63
C THR A 170 20.08 -3.30 19.23
N LEU A 171 21.13 -4.04 18.90
CA LEU A 171 21.03 -5.48 18.60
C LEU A 171 20.52 -6.27 19.80
N SER A 172 20.91 -5.90 21.02
CA SER A 172 20.45 -6.56 22.24
C SER A 172 18.97 -6.27 22.51
N GLY A 173 18.52 -5.02 22.35
CA GLY A 173 17.12 -4.63 22.54
C GLY A 173 16.16 -5.25 21.51
N LEU A 174 16.67 -5.65 20.34
CA LEU A 174 15.93 -6.41 19.34
C LEU A 174 16.00 -7.93 19.54
N ASP A 175 16.69 -8.40 20.58
CA ASP A 175 17.00 -9.82 20.78
C ASP A 175 17.72 -10.42 19.55
N LEU A 176 18.73 -9.74 19.03
CA LEU A 176 19.50 -10.15 17.85
C LEU A 176 21.02 -10.08 18.04
N ASN A 177 21.50 -9.78 19.25
CA ASN A 177 22.93 -9.68 19.53
C ASN A 177 23.65 -11.05 19.37
N PRO A 178 24.61 -11.18 18.45
CA PRO A 178 25.39 -12.40 18.28
C PRO A 178 26.27 -12.78 19.46
N ALA A 179 26.72 -11.82 20.27
CA ALA A 179 27.62 -12.06 21.39
C ALA A 179 26.91 -12.75 22.56
N THR A 180 25.59 -12.61 22.66
CA THR A 180 24.77 -13.17 23.74
C THR A 180 24.08 -14.48 23.34
N ARG A 181 24.37 -15.01 22.15
CA ARG A 181 23.66 -16.17 21.59
C ARG A 181 24.58 -17.16 20.92
N ASP A 182 24.25 -18.44 21.06
CA ASP A 182 24.85 -19.48 20.24
C ASP A 182 24.21 -19.47 18.85
N ILE A 183 24.95 -18.96 17.86
CA ILE A 183 24.51 -18.90 16.47
C ILE A 183 24.97 -20.17 15.76
N PRO A 184 24.04 -20.99 15.22
CA PRO A 184 24.38 -22.19 14.47
C PRO A 184 25.36 -21.91 13.32
N ALA A 185 26.33 -22.81 13.12
CA ALA A 185 27.33 -22.67 12.05
C ALA A 185 26.69 -22.48 10.66
N GLN A 186 25.58 -23.16 10.38
CA GLN A 186 24.83 -22.98 9.13
C GLN A 186 24.29 -21.54 8.96
N ALA A 187 23.85 -20.88 10.02
CA ALA A 187 23.39 -19.49 9.93
C ALA A 187 24.54 -18.55 9.57
N ARG A 188 25.73 -18.77 10.15
CA ARG A 188 26.96 -18.05 9.79
C ARG A 188 27.37 -18.30 8.34
N GLN A 189 27.28 -19.54 7.87
CA GLN A 189 27.55 -19.91 6.48
C GLN A 189 26.58 -19.23 5.50
N ARG A 190 25.27 -19.23 5.79
CA ARG A 190 24.27 -18.51 4.99
C ARG A 190 24.57 -17.00 4.92
N ALA A 191 24.93 -16.39 6.04
CA ALA A 191 25.30 -14.97 6.08
C ALA A 191 26.57 -14.70 5.22
N ALA A 192 27.59 -15.55 5.32
CA ALA A 192 28.80 -15.44 4.50
C ALA A 192 28.50 -15.60 3.01
N HIS A 193 27.67 -16.57 2.64
CA HIS A 193 27.23 -16.77 1.26
C HIS A 193 26.48 -15.54 0.74
N ASN A 194 25.51 -15.01 1.50
CA ASN A 194 24.74 -13.84 1.09
C ASN A 194 25.61 -12.59 0.89
N ARG A 195 26.69 -12.42 1.67
CA ARG A 195 27.68 -11.35 1.46
C ARG A 195 28.48 -11.50 0.17
N SER A 196 28.67 -12.73 -0.30
CA SER A 196 29.40 -13.03 -1.55
C SER A 196 28.55 -12.89 -2.81
N LEU A 197 27.22 -12.81 -2.67
CA LEU A 197 26.33 -12.66 -3.82
C LEU A 197 26.49 -11.25 -4.42
N PRO A 198 26.53 -11.13 -5.77
CA PRO A 198 26.55 -9.83 -6.41
C PRO A 198 25.25 -9.07 -6.07
N PRO A 199 25.29 -7.72 -6.03
CA PRO A 199 24.11 -6.93 -5.80
C PRO A 199 23.04 -7.30 -6.83
N ARG A 200 21.87 -7.72 -6.34
CA ARG A 200 20.74 -8.03 -7.22
C ARG A 200 20.38 -6.75 -7.97
N ARG A 201 20.60 -6.73 -9.29
CA ARG A 201 20.08 -5.66 -10.15
C ARG A 201 18.58 -5.57 -9.89
N ARG A 202 18.08 -4.38 -9.49
CA ARG A 202 16.65 -4.08 -9.50
C ARG A 202 16.14 -4.47 -10.88
N ARG A 203 15.33 -5.53 -10.99
CA ARG A 203 14.54 -5.75 -12.21
C ARG A 203 13.64 -4.51 -12.27
N GLY A 204 13.86 -3.69 -13.28
CA GLY A 204 13.16 -2.43 -13.45
C GLY A 204 11.66 -2.63 -13.36
N ALA A 205 11.00 -1.74 -12.62
CA ALA A 205 9.63 -1.42 -12.97
C ALA A 205 9.64 -0.97 -14.44
N PRO A 206 8.75 -1.48 -15.30
CA PRO A 206 8.62 -0.92 -16.64
C PRO A 206 8.25 0.57 -16.52
N GLY A 207 8.88 1.38 -17.39
CA GLY A 207 8.74 2.83 -17.45
C GLY A 207 7.31 3.29 -17.69
#